data_AF-A0A964JVD2-F1
#
_entry.id   AF-A0A964JVD2-F1
#
_cell.length_a   1.000
_cell.length_b   1.000
_cell.length_c   1.000
_cell.angle_alpha   90.00
_cell.angle_beta   90.00
_cell.angle_gamma   90.00
#
_symmetry.space_group_name_H-M   'P 1'
#
loop_
_entity.id
_entity.type
_entity.pdbx_description
1 polymer ?
#
loop_
_entity_poly.entity_id
_entity_poly.type
_entity_poly.pdbx_seq_one_letter_code
_entity_poly.pdbx_strand_id
1 'polypeptide(L)'
;MSDTVGNVVEEKPRRRRLSARQKANSLFRLWHGLQNVMEEAELMGDGELVLLLGMVELLVAERTAGLDRTGGALAAADTSRPN
;
A
#
# COMPACT_ATOMS: atom_id res chain seq x y z
N MET A 1 -4.57 -22.98 -49.17
CA MET A 1 -4.54 -23.49 -47.79
C MET A 1 -3.85 -22.42 -46.98
N SER A 2 -4.60 -21.66 -46.19
CA SER A 2 -4.08 -20.53 -45.41
C SER A 2 -3.72 -21.01 -44.01
N ASP A 3 -2.49 -20.74 -43.61
CA ASP A 3 -1.97 -21.04 -42.29
C ASP A 3 -2.67 -20.18 -41.23
N THR A 4 -3.36 -20.84 -40.32
CA THR A 4 -4.00 -20.23 -39.15
C THR A 4 -2.92 -19.82 -38.17
N VAL A 5 -2.53 -18.54 -38.19
CA VAL A 5 -1.69 -17.96 -37.13
C VAL A 5 -2.50 -17.95 -35.84
N GLY A 6 -2.20 -18.90 -34.96
CA GLY A 6 -2.74 -18.99 -33.62
C GLY A 6 -2.37 -17.74 -32.83
N ASN A 7 -3.37 -16.91 -32.56
CA ASN A 7 -3.25 -15.74 -31.70
C ASN A 7 -3.03 -16.23 -30.26
N VAL A 8 -1.77 -16.31 -29.82
CA VAL A 8 -1.41 -16.58 -28.43
C VAL A 8 -1.77 -15.34 -27.63
N VAL A 9 -3.00 -15.30 -27.12
CA VAL A 9 -3.42 -14.32 -26.11
C VAL A 9 -2.58 -14.60 -24.87
N GLU A 10 -1.55 -13.78 -24.66
CA GLU A 10 -0.74 -13.75 -23.45
C GLU A 10 -1.69 -13.55 -22.25
N GLU A 11 -1.96 -14.63 -21.50
CA GLU A 11 -2.78 -14.56 -20.29
C GLU A 11 -2.04 -13.69 -19.27
N LYS A 12 -2.38 -12.40 -19.26
CA LYS A 12 -2.02 -11.47 -18.19
C LYS A 12 -2.28 -12.18 -16.86
N PRO A 13 -1.28 -12.34 -15.97
CA PRO A 13 -1.45 -13.07 -14.73
C PRO A 13 -2.59 -12.42 -13.95
N ARG A 14 -3.72 -13.12 -13.87
CA ARG A 14 -4.89 -12.69 -13.10
C ARG A 14 -4.42 -12.53 -11.67
N ARG A 15 -4.15 -11.29 -11.24
CA ARG A 15 -3.84 -10.99 -9.84
C ARG A 15 -4.98 -11.52 -8.99
N ARG A 16 -4.76 -12.68 -8.35
CA ARG A 16 -5.73 -13.27 -7.43
C ARG A 16 -6.05 -12.22 -6.37
N ARG A 17 -7.31 -11.78 -6.34
CA ARG A 17 -7.77 -10.82 -5.35
C ARG A 17 -7.67 -11.50 -3.98
N LEU A 18 -6.86 -10.93 -3.09
CA LEU A 18 -6.77 -11.39 -1.71
C LEU A 18 -8.15 -11.30 -1.05
N SER A 19 -8.48 -12.28 -0.21
CA SER A 19 -9.67 -12.21 0.63
C SER A 19 -9.57 -11.07 1.64
N ALA A 20 -10.69 -10.59 2.17
CA ALA A 20 -10.69 -9.53 3.18
C ALA A 20 -9.82 -9.90 4.41
N ARG A 21 -9.90 -11.17 4.85
CA ARG A 21 -9.08 -11.69 5.95
C ARG A 21 -7.58 -11.69 5.63
N GLN A 22 -7.22 -12.06 4.40
CA GLN A 22 -5.82 -12.02 3.96
C GLN A 22 -5.30 -10.58 3.92
N LYS A 23 -6.11 -9.63 3.41
CA LYS A 23 -5.76 -8.20 3.41
C LYS A 23 -5.58 -7.65 4.83
N ALA A 24 -6.51 -7.94 5.73
CA ALA A 24 -6.43 -7.51 7.13
C ALA A 24 -5.17 -8.07 7.82
N ASN A 25 -4.86 -9.37 7.63
CA ASN A 25 -3.65 -9.97 8.17
C ASN A 25 -2.36 -9.34 7.60
N SER A 26 -2.35 -9.03 6.30
CA SER A 26 -1.20 -8.34 5.68
C SER A 26 -1.01 -6.94 6.24
N LEU A 27 -2.08 -6.16 6.40
CA LEU A 27 -2.03 -4.82 6.98
C LEU A 27 -1.59 -4.84 8.45
N PHE A 28 -2.09 -5.81 9.23
CA PHE A 28 -1.68 -6.00 10.62
C PHE A 28 -0.18 -6.28 10.77
N ARG A 29 0.37 -7.16 9.92
CA ARG A 29 1.81 -7.45 9.92
C ARG A 29 2.63 -6.23 9.51
N LEU A 30 2.16 -5.49 8.51
CA LEU A 30 2.81 -4.27 8.05
C LEU A 30 2.85 -3.21 9.16
N TRP A 31 1.71 -2.98 9.83
CA TRP A 31 1.62 -2.05 10.96
C TRP A 31 2.64 -2.36 12.04
N HIS A 32 2.72 -3.63 12.49
CA HIS A 32 3.68 -4.04 13.51
C HIS A 32 5.14 -3.89 13.05
N GLY A 33 5.43 -4.22 11.79
CA GLY A 33 6.77 -4.03 11.24
C GLY A 33 7.17 -2.55 11.20
N LEU A 34 6.23 -1.66 10.90
CA LEU A 34 6.48 -0.23 10.81
C LEU A 34 6.90 0.38 12.16
N GLN A 35 6.31 -0.07 13.27
CA GLN A 35 6.65 0.43 14.61
C GLN A 35 8.13 0.19 14.94
N ASN A 36 8.68 -0.98 14.58
CA ASN A 36 10.10 -1.28 14.79
C ASN A 36 11.01 -0.36 13.96
N VAL A 37 10.61 -0.05 12.72
CA VAL A 37 11.39 0.82 11.83
C VAL A 37 11.30 2.28 12.28
N MET A 38 10.16 2.69 12.86
CA MET A 38 9.96 4.02 13.41
C MET A 38 10.86 4.26 14.62
N GLU A 39 10.94 3.29 15.53
CA GLU A 39 11.85 3.33 16.68
C GLU A 39 13.32 3.42 16.22
N GLU A 40 13.71 2.66 15.19
CA GLU A 40 15.07 2.74 14.61
C GLU A 40 15.35 4.13 14.00
N ALA A 41 14.39 4.69 13.26
CA ALA A 41 14.53 6.04 12.67
C ALA A 41 14.64 7.14 13.73
N GLU A 42 13.87 7.05 14.81
CA GLU A 42 13.96 7.97 15.95
C GLU A 42 15.32 7.87 16.63
N LEU A 43 15.84 6.64 16.84
CA LEU A 43 17.17 6.42 17.41
C LEU A 43 18.30 6.96 16.52
N MET A 44 18.13 6.91 15.20
CA MET A 44 19.05 7.52 14.25
C MET A 44 19.00 9.05 14.26
N GLY A 45 17.96 9.65 14.84
CA GLY A 45 17.73 11.09 14.78
C GLY A 45 17.37 11.60 13.37
N ASP A 46 16.92 10.70 12.48
CA ASP A 46 16.56 11.04 11.11
C ASP A 46 15.09 11.49 11.03
N GLY A 47 14.88 12.80 11.16
CA GLY A 47 13.54 13.38 11.16
C GLY A 47 12.77 13.25 9.84
N GLU A 48 13.48 13.17 8.70
CA GLU A 48 12.83 12.98 7.39
C GLU A 48 12.32 11.54 7.27
N LEU A 49 13.12 10.58 7.72
CA LEU A 49 12.71 9.18 7.76
C LEU A 49 11.53 8.95 8.73
N VAL A 50 11.55 9.56 9.91
CA VAL A 50 10.43 9.53 10.87
C VAL A 50 9.15 10.08 10.23
N LEU A 51 9.23 11.22 9.53
CA LEU A 51 8.08 11.80 8.84
C LEU A 51 7.53 10.86 7.76
N LEU A 52 8.42 10.27 6.94
CA LEU A 52 8.03 9.33 5.89
C LEU A 52 7.32 8.10 6.48
N LEU A 53 7.85 7.55 7.58
CA LEU A 53 7.25 6.41 8.27
C LEU A 53 5.89 6.77 8.87
N GLY A 54 5.72 7.97 9.43
CA GLY A 54 4.42 8.47 9.89
C GLY A 54 3.40 8.60 8.76
N MET A 55 3.80 9.01 7.56
CA MET A 55 2.90 9.03 6.38
C MET A 55 2.48 7.61 5.96
N VAL A 56 3.39 6.64 6.03
CA VAL A 56 3.07 5.22 5.76
C VAL A 56 2.11 4.68 6.82
N GLU A 57 2.31 5.03 8.09
CA GLU A 57 1.42 4.68 9.20
C GLU A 57 -0.01 5.19 8.93
N LEU A 58 -0.14 6.45 8.51
CA LEU A 58 -1.42 7.07 8.15
C LEU A 58 -2.11 6.32 6.99
N LEU A 59 -1.35 5.93 5.96
CA LEU A 59 -1.87 5.15 4.82
C LEU A 59 -2.38 3.76 5.26
N VAL A 60 -1.66 3.11 6.17
CA VAL A 60 -2.09 1.80 6.71
C VAL A 60 -3.36 1.98 7.53
N ALA A 61 -3.44 3.01 8.39
CA ALA A 61 -4.63 3.34 9.17
C ALA A 61 -5.84 3.67 8.27
N GLU A 62 -5.63 4.39 7.18
CA GLU A 62 -6.68 4.66 6.20
C GLU A 62 -7.17 3.38 5.52
N ARG A 63 -6.26 2.46 5.17
CA ARG A 63 -6.63 1.18 4.56
C ARG A 63 -7.30 0.22 5.51
N THR A 64 -6.96 0.25 6.79
CA THR A 64 -7.67 -0.53 7.81
C THR A 64 -9.06 0.06 8.08
N ALA A 65 -9.19 1.38 8.19
CA ALA A 65 -10.49 2.05 8.31
C ALA A 65 -11.36 1.87 7.05
N GLY A 66 -10.74 1.85 5.87
CA GLY A 66 -11.40 1.65 4.58
C GLY A 66 -11.82 0.22 4.27
N LEU A 67 -11.42 -0.76 5.09
CA LEU A 67 -12.03 -2.09 5.06
C LEU A 67 -13.51 -2.03 5.50
N ASP A 68 -13.92 -0.99 6.24
CA ASP A 68 -15.30 -0.72 6.65
C ASP A 68 -15.99 0.42 5.86
N ARG A 69 -15.27 1.30 5.14
CA ARG A 69 -15.86 2.45 4.39
C ARG A 69 -15.15 2.79 3.07
N THR A 70 -15.92 3.27 2.09
CA THR A 70 -15.53 3.54 0.69
C THR A 70 -14.91 4.92 0.43
N GLY A 71 -14.03 5.44 1.29
CA GLY A 71 -13.40 6.75 1.06
C GLY A 71 -12.08 6.95 1.82
N GLY A 72 -11.05 7.44 1.13
CA GLY A 72 -9.71 7.63 1.65
C GLY A 72 -9.35 9.09 1.96
N ALA A 73 -8.78 9.37 3.14
CA ALA A 73 -8.48 10.71 3.63
C ALA A 73 -7.31 11.40 2.89
N LEU A 74 -6.30 10.65 2.47
CA LEU A 74 -5.14 11.16 1.75
C LEU A 74 -5.41 11.47 0.27
N ALA A 75 -6.55 11.04 -0.27
CA ALA A 75 -6.95 11.41 -1.63
C ALA A 75 -7.16 12.93 -1.80
N ALA A 76 -7.32 13.67 -0.69
CA ALA A 76 -7.46 15.12 -0.68
C ALA A 76 -6.13 15.88 -0.49
N ALA A 77 -5.03 15.17 -0.20
CA ALA A 77 -3.72 15.80 -0.01
C ALA A 77 -3.10 16.11 -1.38
N ASP A 78 -3.19 17.37 -1.81
CA ASP A 78 -2.56 17.86 -3.03
C ASP A 78 -1.05 18.03 -2.82
N THR A 79 -0.26 17.07 -3.29
CA THR A 79 1.21 17.10 -3.22
C THR A 79 1.85 17.86 -4.39
N SER A 80 1.05 18.42 -5.30
CA SER A 80 1.55 19.08 -6.51
C SER A 80 2.01 20.52 -6.31
N ARG A 81 1.84 21.07 -5.10
CA ARG A 81 2.33 22.41 -4.74
C ARG A 81 3.51 22.32 -3.77
N PRO A 82 4.72 22.78 -4.16
CA PRO A 82 5.75 23.07 -3.19
C PRO A 82 5.33 24.31 -2.38
N ASN A 83 5.63 24.30 -1.08
CA ASN A 83 5.42 25.43 -0.17
C ASN A 83 6.18 26.68 -0.60
#